data_AF-A0A8I3NVY8-F1
#
_entry.id   AF-A0A8I3NVY8-F1
#
_cell.length_a   1.000
_cell.length_b   1.000
_cell.length_c   1.000
_cell.angle_alpha   90.00
_cell.angle_beta   90.00
_cell.angle_gamma   90.00
#
_symmetry.space_group_name_H-M   'P 1'
#
loop_
_entity.id
_entity.type
_entity.pdbx_description
1 polymer ?
#
loop_
_entity_poly.entity_id
_entity_poly.type
_entity_poly.pdbx_seq_one_letter_code
_entity_poly.pdbx_strand_id
1 'polypeptide(L)'
;DMERRACSKRPWWIVSENFYLPLVFYMEEDQEECIFGHLCIEVHSHTFIQLQRWFTATGQTRVIVVGLPEARWLFDTIWSLGSWNSDQQAQGLEMLQLVWSQPLTKEDLATTPSMQLFARD
;
A
#
# COMPACT_ATOMS: atom_id res chain seq x y z
N ASP A 1 -22.29 13.26 -14.54
CA ASP A 1 -21.18 14.23 -14.56
C ASP A 1 -19.90 13.54 -14.09
N MET A 2 -19.45 12.55 -14.87
CA MET A 2 -18.43 11.56 -14.51
C MET A 2 -17.37 11.56 -15.62
N GLU A 3 -16.91 12.74 -16.02
CA GLU A 3 -16.02 12.89 -17.19
C GLU A 3 -14.92 13.95 -17.01
N ARG A 4 -14.63 14.38 -15.78
CA ARG A 4 -13.61 15.42 -15.53
C ARG A 4 -12.65 15.11 -14.37
N ARG A 5 -12.16 13.89 -14.28
CA ARG A 5 -10.80 13.69 -13.74
C ARG A 5 -9.86 13.57 -14.91
N ALA A 6 -9.65 14.71 -15.58
CA ALA A 6 -8.49 14.91 -16.40
C ALA A 6 -7.30 14.39 -15.61
N CYS A 7 -6.56 13.44 -16.19
CA CYS A 7 -5.20 13.10 -15.79
C CYS A 7 -4.47 14.41 -15.49
N SER A 8 -4.38 14.77 -14.21
CA SER A 8 -3.79 16.05 -13.85
C SER A 8 -2.32 15.91 -14.17
N LYS A 9 -1.80 16.76 -15.06
CA LYS A 9 -0.34 16.90 -15.33
C LYS A 9 0.49 17.20 -14.06
N ARG A 10 -0.17 17.44 -12.92
CA ARG A 10 0.46 17.68 -11.64
C ARG A 10 0.73 16.34 -10.96
N PRO A 11 1.95 16.13 -10.45
CA PRO A 11 2.23 14.98 -9.61
C PRO A 11 1.23 14.85 -8.46
N TRP A 12 0.88 13.61 -8.12
CA TRP A 12 -0.17 13.31 -7.13
C TRP A 12 0.10 13.95 -5.77
N TRP A 13 1.38 14.10 -5.38
CA TRP A 13 1.80 14.67 -4.10
C TRP A 13 1.61 16.20 -4.00
N ILE A 14 1.20 16.88 -5.07
CA ILE A 14 0.90 18.33 -5.06
C ILE A 14 -0.59 18.58 -4.79
N VAL A 15 -1.43 17.57 -4.91
CA VAL A 15 -2.88 17.67 -4.71
C VAL A 15 -3.19 17.39 -3.24
N SER A 16 -3.55 18.43 -2.48
CA SER A 16 -3.86 18.36 -1.05
C SER A 16 -4.95 17.33 -0.71
N GLU A 17 -5.87 17.09 -1.63
CA GLU A 17 -6.99 16.17 -1.50
C GLU A 17 -6.54 14.73 -1.29
N ASN A 18 -5.36 14.36 -1.82
CA ASN A 18 -4.78 13.03 -1.66
C ASN A 18 -4.27 12.77 -0.24
N PHE A 19 -4.22 13.80 0.62
CA PHE A 19 -3.74 13.71 2.00
C PHE A 19 -4.88 13.68 3.05
N TYR A 20 -6.15 13.88 2.65
CA TYR A 20 -7.24 14.03 3.62
C TYR A 20 -7.72 12.73 4.28
N LEU A 21 -7.38 11.57 3.72
CA LEU A 21 -7.79 10.26 4.24
C LEU A 21 -6.59 9.33 4.42
N PRO A 22 -5.71 9.62 5.41
CA PRO A 22 -4.60 8.73 5.71
C PRO A 22 -5.11 7.39 6.22
N LEU A 23 -4.53 6.31 5.71
CA LEU A 23 -4.60 5.00 6.35
C LEU A 23 -3.58 4.97 7.48
N VAL A 24 -4.02 4.61 8.68
CA VAL A 24 -3.18 4.58 9.88
C VAL A 24 -3.32 3.23 10.56
N PHE A 25 -2.19 2.55 10.81
CA PHE A 25 -2.15 1.27 11.51
C PHE A 25 -0.84 1.14 12.31
N TYR A 26 -0.78 0.10 13.16
CA TYR A 26 0.39 -0.23 13.98
C TYR A 26 1.00 -1.53 13.49
N MET A 27 2.33 -1.60 13.53
CA MET A 27 3.11 -2.70 12.99
C MET A 27 4.32 -2.98 13.88
N GLU A 28 4.71 -4.24 14.02
CA GLU A 28 5.96 -4.63 14.70
C GLU A 28 7.18 -4.20 13.87
N GLU A 29 8.32 -3.96 14.53
CA GLU A 29 9.54 -3.44 13.90
C GLU A 29 10.07 -4.35 12.77
N ASP A 30 10.03 -5.67 12.98
CA ASP A 30 10.49 -6.67 12.00
C ASP A 30 9.63 -6.68 10.72
N GLN A 31 8.32 -6.50 10.88
CA GLN A 31 7.39 -6.39 9.75
C GLN A 31 7.55 -5.05 9.02
N GLU A 32 7.79 -3.96 9.74
CA GLU A 32 8.04 -2.65 9.15
C GLU A 32 9.29 -2.66 8.27
N GLU A 33 10.41 -3.15 8.79
CA GLU A 33 11.67 -3.20 8.02
C GLU A 33 11.53 -4.11 6.81
N CYS A 34 10.85 -5.26 6.97
CA CYS A 34 10.58 -6.17 5.88
C CYS A 34 9.80 -5.49 4.76
N ILE A 35 8.72 -4.76 5.09
CA ILE A 35 7.85 -4.14 4.09
C ILE A 35 8.48 -2.85 3.56
N PHE A 36 8.78 -1.89 4.42
CA PHE A 36 9.14 -0.52 4.05
C PHE A 36 10.64 -0.24 4.00
N GLY A 37 11.50 -1.24 4.21
CA GLY A 37 12.95 -1.09 4.07
C GLY A 37 13.41 -0.72 2.65
N HIS A 38 12.57 -0.94 1.64
CA HIS A 38 12.85 -0.58 0.25
C HIS A 38 12.18 0.75 -0.13
N LEU A 39 13.00 1.75 -0.47
CA LEU A 39 12.57 3.11 -0.85
C LEU A 39 11.67 3.16 -2.11
N CYS A 40 11.64 2.09 -2.92
CA CYS A 40 10.86 2.08 -4.15
C CYS A 40 9.34 1.99 -3.91
N ILE A 41 8.87 1.56 -2.73
CA ILE A 41 7.43 1.36 -2.49
C ILE A 41 6.65 2.66 -2.65
N GLU A 42 7.07 3.76 -2.02
CA GLU A 42 6.37 5.05 -2.12
C GLU A 42 6.24 5.50 -3.59
N VAL A 43 7.32 5.34 -4.36
CA VAL A 43 7.38 5.69 -5.77
C VAL A 43 6.47 4.79 -6.61
N HIS A 44 6.58 3.47 -6.43
CA HIS A 44 5.89 2.47 -7.25
C HIS A 44 4.39 2.34 -6.91
N SER A 45 4.00 2.68 -5.69
CA SER A 45 2.60 2.68 -5.24
C SER A 45 1.92 4.05 -5.36
N HIS A 46 2.66 5.12 -5.69
CA HIS A 46 2.16 6.49 -5.64
C HIS A 46 1.58 6.86 -4.27
N THR A 47 2.33 6.53 -3.22
CA THR A 47 2.00 6.84 -1.82
C THR A 47 3.11 7.61 -1.15
N PHE A 48 2.76 8.28 -0.05
CA PHE A 48 3.68 8.80 0.94
C PHE A 48 3.42 8.01 2.23
N ILE A 49 4.48 7.47 2.78
CA ILE A 49 4.49 6.56 3.92
C ILE A 49 5.34 7.21 5.01
N GLN A 50 4.68 7.60 6.09
CA GLN A 50 5.36 8.08 7.28
C GLN A 50 5.41 6.96 8.33
N LEU A 51 6.63 6.65 8.75
CA LEU A 51 6.92 5.68 9.80
C LEU A 51 7.28 6.41 11.09
N GLN A 52 6.51 6.18 12.16
CA GLN A 52 6.80 6.68 13.50
C GLN A 52 7.19 5.48 14.37
N ARG A 53 8.49 5.20 14.46
CA ARG A 53 9.02 4.05 15.21
C ARG A 53 8.85 4.22 16.71
N TRP A 54 8.77 3.10 17.45
CA TRP A 54 8.63 3.09 18.91
C TRP A 54 7.45 3.92 19.41
N PHE A 55 6.35 3.91 18.66
CA PHE A 55 5.19 4.75 18.94
C PHE A 55 4.38 4.24 20.13
N THR A 56 4.32 2.92 20.32
CA THR A 56 3.64 2.29 21.46
C THR A 56 4.64 1.84 22.52
N ALA A 57 4.17 1.61 23.75
CA ALA A 57 4.99 1.08 24.84
C ALA A 57 5.54 -0.34 24.57
N THR A 58 4.93 -1.07 23.64
CA THR A 58 5.42 -2.39 23.18
C THR A 58 6.42 -2.29 22.04
N GLY A 59 6.74 -1.08 21.58
CA GLY A 59 7.73 -0.84 20.52
C GLY A 59 7.17 -0.78 19.11
N GLN A 60 5.84 -0.86 18.92
CA GLN A 60 5.25 -0.87 17.59
C GLN A 60 5.47 0.47 16.87
N THR A 61 5.71 0.36 15.56
CA THR A 61 5.76 1.48 14.64
C THR A 61 4.33 1.87 14.25
N ARG A 62 4.01 3.16 14.32
CA ARG A 62 2.80 3.71 13.70
C ARG A 62 3.10 4.05 12.25
N VAL A 63 2.37 3.43 11.34
CA VAL A 63 2.49 3.64 9.90
C VAL A 63 1.34 4.51 9.44
N ILE A 64 1.64 5.54 8.66
CA ILE A 64 0.68 6.46 8.05
C ILE A 64 0.91 6.43 6.55
N VAL A 65 -0.11 6.03 5.79
CA VAL A 65 -0.06 5.97 4.32
C VAL A 65 -1.09 6.94 3.76
N VAL A 66 -0.65 7.85 2.89
CA VAL A 66 -1.49 8.75 2.09
C VAL A 66 -1.15 8.56 0.63
N GLY A 67 -2.10 8.76 -0.26
CA GLY A 67 -1.83 8.54 -1.67
C GLY A 67 -3.09 8.46 -2.51
N LEU A 68 -2.89 8.02 -3.74
CA LEU A 68 -3.98 7.83 -4.68
C LEU A 68 -4.88 6.65 -4.26
N PRO A 69 -6.20 6.71 -4.52
CA PRO A 69 -7.12 5.60 -4.24
C PRO A 69 -6.68 4.26 -4.87
N GLU A 70 -5.96 4.32 -5.98
CA GLU A 70 -5.37 3.18 -6.68
C GLU A 70 -4.37 2.41 -5.82
N ALA A 71 -3.77 3.04 -4.80
CA ALA A 71 -2.82 2.41 -3.88
C ALA A 71 -3.48 1.58 -2.78
N ARG A 72 -4.82 1.42 -2.77
CA ARG A 72 -5.54 0.58 -1.79
C ARG A 72 -4.97 -0.84 -1.69
N TRP A 73 -4.49 -1.38 -2.81
CA TRP A 73 -3.87 -2.70 -2.84
C TRP A 73 -2.71 -2.86 -1.86
N LEU A 74 -1.95 -1.79 -1.58
CA LEU A 74 -0.82 -1.83 -0.67
C LEU A 74 -1.28 -2.17 0.75
N PHE A 75 -2.43 -1.65 1.15
CA PHE A 75 -3.04 -1.98 2.44
C PHE A 75 -3.45 -3.45 2.49
N ASP A 76 -4.05 -3.97 1.42
CA ASP A 76 -4.44 -5.38 1.34
C ASP A 76 -3.22 -6.31 1.38
N THR A 77 -2.12 -5.93 0.71
CA THR A 77 -0.83 -6.61 0.79
C THR A 77 -0.31 -6.64 2.22
N ILE A 78 -0.29 -5.49 2.91
CA ILE A 78 0.15 -5.39 4.31
C ILE A 78 -0.71 -6.25 5.23
N TRP A 79 -2.04 -6.19 5.06
CA TRP A 79 -2.97 -7.03 5.82
C TRP A 79 -2.74 -8.52 5.59
N SER A 80 -2.49 -8.91 4.33
CA SER A 80 -2.25 -10.30 3.95
C SER A 80 -0.95 -10.85 4.54
N LEU A 81 0.10 -10.02 4.61
CA LEU A 81 1.38 -10.37 5.25
C LEU A 81 1.23 -10.68 6.75
N GLY A 82 0.31 -9.98 7.43
CA GLY A 82 -0.03 -10.23 8.83
C GLY A 82 -1.04 -11.35 9.07
N SER A 83 -1.53 -12.00 8.01
CA SER A 83 -2.52 -13.07 8.13
C SER A 83 -1.91 -14.35 8.70
N TRP A 84 -2.70 -15.09 9.49
CA TRP A 84 -2.33 -16.42 9.96
C TRP A 84 -2.54 -17.50 8.87
N ASN A 85 -3.19 -17.15 7.76
CA ASN A 85 -3.34 -18.04 6.63
C ASN A 85 -2.08 -17.98 5.75
N SER A 86 -1.38 -19.11 5.63
CA SER A 86 -0.14 -19.23 4.85
C SER A 86 -0.30 -18.83 3.39
N ASP A 87 -1.45 -19.13 2.78
CA ASP A 87 -1.69 -18.81 1.37
C ASP A 87 -1.85 -17.29 1.18
N GLN A 88 -2.53 -16.62 2.13
CA GLN A 88 -2.66 -15.16 2.12
C GLN A 88 -1.32 -14.49 2.38
N GLN A 89 -0.53 -15.03 3.31
CA GLN A 89 0.80 -14.50 3.59
C GLN A 89 1.73 -14.63 2.37
N ALA A 90 1.73 -15.79 1.70
CA ALA A 90 2.51 -16.00 0.48
C ALA A 90 2.11 -15.02 -0.64
N GLN A 91 0.81 -14.77 -0.81
CA GLN A 91 0.31 -13.78 -1.78
C GLN A 91 0.76 -12.36 -1.44
N GLY A 92 0.70 -11.97 -0.15
CA GLY A 92 1.22 -10.68 0.30
C GLY A 92 2.71 -10.52 -0.02
N LEU A 93 3.51 -11.58 0.16
CA LEU A 93 4.94 -11.57 -0.16
C LEU A 93 5.19 -11.43 -1.67
N GLU A 94 4.42 -12.11 -2.50
CA GLU A 94 4.54 -12.01 -3.96
C GLU A 94 4.27 -10.59 -4.45
N MET A 95 3.20 -9.97 -3.96
CA MET A 95 2.86 -8.56 -4.27
C MET A 95 3.93 -7.59 -3.80
N LEU A 96 4.48 -7.82 -2.61
CA LEU A 96 5.54 -7.00 -2.04
C LEU A 96 6.82 -7.09 -2.89
N GLN A 97 7.21 -8.31 -3.30
CA GLN A 97 8.36 -8.51 -4.19
C GLN A 97 8.16 -7.86 -5.55
N LEU A 98 6.95 -7.98 -6.11
CA LEU A 98 6.65 -7.40 -7.41
C LEU A 98 6.73 -5.87 -7.36
N VAL A 99 6.11 -5.23 -6.35
CA VAL A 99 6.24 -3.77 -6.20
C VAL A 99 7.67 -3.34 -5.93
N TRP A 100 8.53 -4.16 -5.31
CA TRP A 100 9.94 -3.79 -5.17
C TRP A 100 10.68 -3.70 -6.49
N SER A 101 10.30 -4.54 -7.45
CA SER A 101 10.93 -4.57 -8.78
C SER A 101 10.38 -3.52 -9.73
N GLN A 102 9.07 -3.24 -9.69
CA GLN A 102 8.39 -2.37 -10.65
C GLN A 102 7.08 -1.80 -10.10
N PRO A 103 6.58 -0.66 -10.63
CA PRO A 103 5.22 -0.21 -10.38
C PRO A 103 4.19 -1.28 -10.78
N LEU A 104 3.24 -1.58 -9.90
CA LEU A 104 2.19 -2.55 -10.20
C LEU A 104 1.19 -1.99 -11.22
N THR A 105 0.88 -2.81 -12.23
CA THR A 105 -0.12 -2.52 -13.25
C THR A 105 -1.49 -3.04 -12.85
N LYS A 106 -2.56 -2.61 -13.54
CA LYS A 106 -3.91 -3.12 -13.27
C LYS A 106 -4.02 -4.62 -13.52
N GLU A 107 -3.25 -5.13 -14.47
CA GLU A 107 -3.16 -6.53 -14.82
C GLU A 107 -2.52 -7.33 -13.66
N ASP A 108 -1.41 -6.84 -13.09
CA ASP A 108 -0.76 -7.45 -11.93
C ASP A 108 -1.72 -7.56 -10.73
N LEU A 109 -2.50 -6.50 -10.51
CA LEU A 109 -3.52 -6.44 -9.48
C LEU A 109 -4.68 -7.43 -9.75
N ALA A 110 -5.07 -7.64 -11.02
CA ALA A 110 -6.18 -8.50 -11.40
C ALA A 110 -5.83 -10.00 -11.40
N THR A 111 -4.56 -10.35 -11.62
CA THR A 111 -4.08 -11.74 -11.60
C THR A 111 -3.85 -12.26 -10.19
N THR A 112 -3.80 -11.39 -9.17
CA THR A 112 -3.67 -11.82 -7.77
C THR A 112 -5.04 -12.27 -7.20
N PRO A 113 -5.17 -13.49 -6.64
CA PRO A 113 -6.46 -14.08 -6.26
C PRO A 113 -7.32 -13.25 -5.29
N SER A 114 -6.70 -12.48 -4.40
CA SER A 114 -7.39 -11.68 -3.37
C SER A 114 -8.15 -10.48 -3.95
N MET A 115 -7.82 -10.04 -5.17
CA MET A 115 -8.48 -8.90 -5.84
C MET A 115 -9.67 -9.28 -6.70
N GLN A 116 -9.89 -10.57 -6.97
CA GLN A 116 -11.12 -11.02 -7.65
C GLN A 116 -12.38 -10.75 -6.80
N LEU A 117 -12.22 -10.49 -5.51
CA LEU A 117 -13.27 -9.99 -4.62
C LEU A 117 -13.66 -8.52 -4.89
N PHE A 118 -12.83 -7.76 -5.60
CA PHE A 118 -13.08 -6.35 -5.96
C PHE A 118 -13.25 -6.12 -7.47
N ALA A 119 -13.00 -7.14 -8.31
CA ALA A 119 -13.36 -7.11 -9.74
C ALA A 119 -14.86 -7.39 -10.01
N ARG A 120 -15.64 -7.63 -8.95
CA ARG A 120 -17.10 -7.61 -8.97
C ARG A 120 -17.58 -6.36 -8.26
N ASP A 121 -17.79 -5.30 -9.03
CA ASP A 121 -18.87 -4.31 -8.87
C ASP A 121 -19.11 -3.61 -10.21
#